data_AF-A0A9P6P6Q9-F1
#
_entry.id   AF-A0A9P6P6Q9-F1
#
_cell.length_a   1.000
_cell.length_b   1.000
_cell.length_c   1.000
_cell.angle_alpha   90.00
_cell.angle_beta   90.00
_cell.angle_gamma   90.00
#
_symmetry.space_group_name_H-M   'P 1'
#
loop_
_entity.id
_entity.type
_entity.pdbx_description
1 polymer ?
#
loop_
_entity_poly.entity_id
_entity_poly.type
_entity_poly.pdbx_seq_one_letter_code
_entity_poly.pdbx_strand_id
1 'polypeptide(L)'
;MAAKAAKSSEEEKTKSIVNMVQTVLAAAATESYPTSPEEKEKYFMVQVAAGEELCAKGAEFYDDAVLPFYKALKVYPAPMELLMIYQKTVPEPVFQVIVNIMAIEQQAANPEGTQQQAVPEEIEIPVE
;
A
#
# COMPACT_ATOMS: atom_id res chain seq x y z
N MET A 1 -7.25 34.51 15.30
CA MET A 1 -7.13 34.08 13.89
C MET A 1 -6.12 32.93 13.76
N ALA A 2 -6.44 31.72 14.26
CA ALA A 2 -5.50 30.58 14.26
C ALA A 2 -6.02 29.31 13.53
N ALA A 3 -7.29 29.27 13.11
CA ALA A 3 -7.90 28.05 12.55
C ALA A 3 -7.81 27.92 11.01
N LYS A 4 -7.31 28.93 10.28
CA LYS A 4 -7.32 28.94 8.80
C LYS A 4 -5.98 28.50 8.17
N ALA A 5 -4.91 28.38 8.94
CA ALA A 5 -3.59 27.99 8.44
C ALA A 5 -3.34 26.47 8.42
N ALA A 6 -4.00 25.69 9.30
CA ALA A 6 -3.84 24.23 9.34
C ALA A 6 -4.53 23.53 8.16
N LYS A 7 -5.73 23.99 7.78
CA LYS A 7 -6.56 23.35 6.75
C LYS A 7 -5.91 23.34 5.35
N SER A 8 -5.11 24.36 5.03
CA SER A 8 -4.45 24.46 3.72
C SER A 8 -3.18 23.59 3.61
N SER A 9 -2.59 23.14 4.73
CA SER A 9 -1.38 22.29 4.71
C SER A 9 -1.72 20.79 4.66
N GLU A 10 -2.86 20.40 5.23
CA GLU A 10 -3.36 19.01 5.19
C GLU A 10 -3.88 18.60 3.81
N GLU A 11 -4.58 19.49 3.09
CA GLU A 11 -5.06 19.21 1.73
C GLU A 11 -3.89 19.06 0.72
N GLU A 12 -2.84 19.87 0.85
CA GLU A 12 -1.63 19.78 0.01
C GLU A 12 -0.82 18.51 0.30
N LYS A 13 -0.65 18.15 1.58
CA LYS A 13 0.00 16.88 1.97
C LYS A 13 -0.79 15.67 1.48
N THR A 14 -2.12 15.71 1.58
CA THR A 14 -2.98 14.63 1.09
C THR A 14 -2.86 14.46 -0.42
N LYS A 15 -2.88 15.56 -1.19
CA LYS A 15 -2.66 15.50 -2.66
C LYS A 15 -1.27 14.96 -3.02
N SER A 16 -0.24 15.36 -2.27
CA SER A 16 1.13 14.91 -2.50
C SER A 16 1.27 13.40 -2.27
N ILE A 17 0.69 12.88 -1.18
CA ILE A 17 0.66 11.44 -0.90
C ILE A 17 -0.12 10.68 -1.98
N VAL A 18 -1.27 11.20 -2.44
CA VAL A 18 -2.06 10.56 -3.50
C VAL A 18 -1.26 10.46 -4.81
N ASN A 19 -0.55 11.54 -5.19
CA ASN A 19 0.29 11.52 -6.40
C ASN A 19 1.46 10.54 -6.26
N MET A 20 2.09 10.53 -5.10
CA MET A 20 3.14 9.57 -4.77
C MET A 20 2.65 8.11 -4.87
N VAL A 21 1.49 7.80 -4.28
CA VAL A 21 0.87 6.47 -4.37
C VAL A 21 0.60 6.07 -5.82
N GLN A 22 0.05 6.97 -6.63
CA GLN A 22 -0.18 6.71 -8.06
C GLN A 22 1.13 6.46 -8.81
N THR A 23 2.18 7.21 -8.49
CA THR A 23 3.51 7.03 -9.08
C THR A 23 4.08 5.66 -8.74
N VAL A 24 3.99 5.25 -7.46
CA VAL A 24 4.46 3.94 -7.00
C VAL A 24 3.69 2.81 -7.68
N LEU A 25 2.37 2.91 -7.76
CA LEU A 25 1.52 1.92 -8.44
C LEU A 25 1.84 1.80 -9.94
N ALA A 26 2.01 2.92 -10.64
CA ALA A 26 2.37 2.92 -12.05
C ALA A 26 3.75 2.30 -12.29
N ALA A 27 4.74 2.64 -11.46
CA ALA A 27 6.07 2.06 -11.51
C ALA A 27 6.05 0.55 -11.22
N ALA A 28 5.25 0.11 -10.25
CA ALA A 28 5.09 -1.29 -9.91
C ALA A 28 4.32 -2.09 -10.98
N ALA A 29 3.37 -1.46 -11.69
CA ALA A 29 2.60 -2.11 -12.75
C ALA A 29 3.41 -2.30 -14.05
N THR A 30 4.40 -1.44 -14.30
CA THR A 30 5.32 -1.55 -15.45
C THR A 30 6.52 -2.45 -15.17
N GLU A 31 6.73 -2.85 -13.92
CA GLU A 31 7.81 -3.72 -13.50
C GLU A 31 7.58 -5.18 -13.91
N SER A 32 8.66 -5.85 -14.34
CA SER A 32 8.63 -7.27 -14.68
C SER A 32 9.06 -8.10 -13.47
N TYR A 33 8.11 -8.69 -12.75
CA TYR A 33 8.42 -9.48 -11.57
C TYR A 33 8.96 -10.87 -11.93
N PRO A 34 9.99 -11.35 -11.21
CA PRO A 34 10.51 -12.70 -11.42
C PRO A 34 9.45 -13.76 -11.12
N THR A 35 9.48 -14.86 -11.88
CA THR A 35 8.53 -15.98 -11.71
C THR A 35 9.10 -17.08 -10.81
N SER A 36 10.41 -17.31 -10.85
CA SER A 36 11.10 -18.38 -10.13
C SER A 36 11.32 -18.02 -8.66
N PRO A 37 11.26 -18.98 -7.72
CA PRO A 37 11.50 -18.73 -6.30
C PRO A 37 12.86 -18.10 -5.99
N GLU A 38 13.95 -18.62 -6.57
CA GLU A 38 15.30 -18.07 -6.39
C GLU A 38 15.43 -16.62 -6.87
N GLU A 39 14.84 -16.31 -8.03
CA GLU A 39 14.88 -14.96 -8.60
C GLU A 39 14.03 -14.00 -7.77
N LYS A 40 12.89 -14.46 -7.24
CA LYS A 40 12.06 -13.69 -6.31
C LYS A 40 12.80 -13.37 -5.02
N GLU A 41 13.50 -14.33 -4.44
CA GLU A 41 14.29 -14.12 -3.22
C GLU A 41 15.40 -13.09 -3.46
N LYS A 42 16.14 -13.24 -4.57
CA LYS A 42 17.18 -12.28 -4.95
C LYS A 42 16.60 -10.87 -5.18
N TYR A 43 15.50 -10.78 -5.91
CA TYR A 43 14.82 -9.51 -6.16
C TYR A 43 14.34 -8.88 -4.85
N PHE A 44 13.71 -9.66 -3.98
CA PHE A 44 13.28 -9.23 -2.64
C PHE A 44 14.45 -8.61 -1.86
N MET A 45 15.59 -9.30 -1.78
CA MET A 45 16.77 -8.80 -1.06
C MET A 45 17.29 -7.48 -1.64
N VAL A 46 17.36 -7.36 -2.97
CA VAL A 46 17.79 -6.13 -3.65
C VAL A 46 16.86 -4.96 -3.34
N GLN A 47 15.54 -5.20 -3.39
CA GLN A 47 14.55 -4.16 -3.13
C GLN A 47 14.52 -3.73 -1.66
N VAL A 48 14.60 -4.67 -0.72
CA VAL A 48 14.69 -4.35 0.72
C VAL A 48 15.95 -3.54 1.01
N ALA A 49 17.11 -3.97 0.51
CA ALA A 49 18.37 -3.26 0.70
C ALA A 49 18.33 -1.83 0.11
N ALA A 50 17.71 -1.66 -1.06
CA ALA A 50 17.54 -0.33 -1.67
C ALA A 50 16.63 0.58 -0.83
N GLY A 51 15.52 0.05 -0.31
CA GLY A 51 14.62 0.78 0.59
C GLY A 51 15.31 1.18 1.89
N GLU A 52 16.07 0.25 2.49
CA GLU A 52 16.84 0.51 3.71
C GLU A 52 17.94 1.56 3.50
N GLU A 53 18.64 1.50 2.36
CA GLU A 53 19.65 2.51 2.01
C GLU A 53 19.04 3.90 1.87
N LEU A 54 17.85 4.01 1.26
CA LEU A 54 17.13 5.28 1.14
C LEU A 54 16.67 5.79 2.51
N CYS A 55 16.14 4.91 3.37
CA CYS A 55 15.81 5.29 4.75
C CYS A 55 17.05 5.77 5.53
N ALA A 56 18.21 5.15 5.32
CA ALA A 56 19.46 5.54 5.98
C ALA A 56 19.98 6.92 5.53
N LYS A 57 19.63 7.39 4.32
CA LYS A 57 20.00 8.72 3.81
C LYS A 57 19.21 9.85 4.50
N GLY A 58 18.04 9.55 5.06
CA GLY A 58 17.25 10.47 5.88
C GLY A 58 15.83 10.69 5.38
N ALA A 59 15.08 11.51 6.12
CA ALA A 59 13.65 11.72 5.90
C ALA A 59 13.28 12.31 4.53
N GLU A 60 14.21 13.00 3.87
CA GLU A 60 14.01 13.53 2.51
C GLU A 60 13.91 12.42 1.44
N PHE A 61 14.43 11.22 1.71
CA PHE A 61 14.42 10.05 0.81
C PHE A 61 13.36 9.02 1.19
N TYR A 62 12.53 9.30 2.18
CA TYR A 62 11.45 8.39 2.61
C TYR A 62 10.46 8.14 1.49
N ASP A 63 10.21 9.14 0.65
CA ASP A 63 9.29 9.00 -0.46
C ASP A 63 9.83 8.00 -1.49
N ASP A 64 11.11 8.10 -1.83
CA ASP A 64 11.77 7.17 -2.74
C ASP A 64 11.88 5.75 -2.16
N ALA A 65 11.98 5.61 -0.83
CA ALA A 65 12.10 4.32 -0.14
C ALA A 65 10.82 3.46 -0.24
N VAL A 66 9.65 4.07 -0.48
CA VAL A 66 8.37 3.35 -0.56
C VAL A 66 8.34 2.37 -1.73
N LEU A 67 8.85 2.77 -2.90
CA LEU A 67 8.77 1.94 -4.11
C LEU A 67 9.52 0.61 -3.96
N PRO A 68 10.79 0.57 -3.49
CA PRO A 68 11.49 -0.68 -3.25
C PRO A 68 10.77 -1.58 -2.23
N PHE A 69 10.34 -1.06 -1.08
CA PHE A 69 9.64 -1.88 -0.09
C PHE A 69 8.32 -2.46 -0.61
N TYR A 70 7.58 -1.69 -1.39
CA TYR A 70 6.36 -2.15 -2.03
C TYR A 70 6.64 -3.21 -3.13
N LYS A 71 7.69 -3.04 -3.94
CA LYS A 71 8.14 -4.05 -4.91
C LYS A 71 8.55 -5.36 -4.24
N ALA A 72 9.28 -5.28 -3.11
CA ALA A 72 9.63 -6.44 -2.29
C ALA A 72 8.37 -7.16 -1.78
N LEU A 73 7.35 -6.40 -1.36
CA LEU A 73 6.07 -6.95 -0.91
C LEU A 73 5.36 -7.79 -1.99
N LYS A 74 5.40 -7.34 -3.26
CA LYS A 74 4.73 -8.02 -4.39
C LYS A 74 5.31 -9.40 -4.71
N VAL A 75 6.58 -9.65 -4.39
CA VAL A 75 7.25 -10.93 -4.65
C VAL A 75 7.30 -11.85 -3.42
N TYR A 76 6.96 -11.34 -2.24
CA TYR A 76 7.01 -12.09 -1.00
C TYR A 76 5.78 -13.01 -0.86
N PRO A 77 5.94 -14.28 -0.45
CA PRO A 77 4.86 -15.26 -0.43
C PRO A 77 3.77 -14.96 0.63
N ALA A 78 4.13 -14.27 1.73
CA ALA A 78 3.22 -13.95 2.84
C ALA A 78 3.21 -12.43 3.13
N PRO A 79 2.53 -11.60 2.33
CA PRO A 79 2.65 -10.14 2.40
C PRO A 79 2.26 -9.57 3.77
N MET A 80 1.32 -10.18 4.49
CA MET A 80 0.93 -9.73 5.83
C MET A 80 2.03 -9.91 6.87
N GLU A 81 2.82 -10.99 6.78
CA GLU A 81 3.94 -11.24 7.68
C GLU A 81 5.04 -10.20 7.45
N LEU A 82 5.37 -9.93 6.19
CA LEU A 82 6.35 -8.90 5.83
C LEU A 82 5.90 -7.50 6.28
N LEU A 83 4.61 -7.21 6.20
CA LEU A 83 4.05 -5.94 6.67
C LEU A 83 4.22 -5.76 8.19
N MET A 84 4.06 -6.82 8.97
CA MET A 84 4.33 -6.78 10.43
C MET A 84 5.82 -6.54 10.74
N ILE A 85 6.72 -7.01 9.88
CA ILE A 85 8.16 -6.74 10.00
C ILE A 85 8.44 -5.28 9.65
N TYR A 86 7.88 -4.76 8.57
CA TYR A 86 8.03 -3.36 8.17
C TYR A 86 7.53 -2.40 9.24
N GLN A 87 6.40 -2.71 9.90
CA GLN A 87 5.89 -1.90 11.01
C GLN A 87 6.95 -1.66 12.12
N LYS A 88 7.89 -2.59 12.30
CA LYS A 88 8.93 -2.53 13.34
C LYS A 88 10.27 -2.01 12.84
N THR A 89 10.54 -2.10 11.54
CA THR A 89 11.88 -1.90 10.96
C THR A 89 11.96 -0.67 10.05
N VAL A 90 10.84 -0.31 9.42
CA VAL A 90 10.74 0.79 8.48
C VAL A 90 10.22 2.04 9.21
N PRO A 91 10.71 3.25 8.88
CA PRO A 91 10.17 4.49 9.45
C PRO A 91 8.65 4.62 9.25
N GLU A 92 7.94 5.08 10.28
CA GLU A 92 6.47 5.21 10.26
C GLU A 92 5.92 5.93 9.02
N PRO A 93 6.50 7.06 8.55
CA PRO A 93 5.99 7.75 7.36
C PRO A 93 6.01 6.86 6.10
N VAL A 94 7.06 6.07 5.91
CA VAL A 94 7.22 5.15 4.78
C VAL A 94 6.21 4.00 4.91
N PHE A 95 6.11 3.42 6.10
CA PHE A 95 5.17 2.34 6.39
C PHE A 95 3.71 2.72 6.11
N GLN A 96 3.28 3.91 6.56
CA GLN A 96 1.92 4.40 6.33
C GLN A 96 1.58 4.51 4.85
N VAL A 97 2.51 4.98 4.01
CA VAL A 97 2.30 5.05 2.56
C VAL A 97 2.16 3.65 1.95
N ILE A 98 3.00 2.68 2.36
CA ILE A 98 2.91 1.29 1.87
C ILE A 98 1.53 0.69 2.18
N VAL A 99 1.02 0.87 3.40
CA VAL A 99 -0.31 0.41 3.81
C VAL A 99 -1.41 1.08 2.98
N ASN A 100 -1.30 2.38 2.73
CA ASN A 100 -2.26 3.11 1.89
C ASN A 100 -2.29 2.58 0.45
N ILE A 101 -1.12 2.27 -0.13
CA ILE A 101 -1.03 1.66 -1.48
C ILE A 101 -1.79 0.33 -1.51
N MET A 102 -1.57 -0.53 -0.51
CA MET A 102 -2.27 -1.83 -0.43
C MET A 102 -3.78 -1.68 -0.28
N ALA A 103 -4.24 -0.74 0.55
CA ALA A 103 -5.66 -0.49 0.73
C ALA A 103 -6.32 -0.05 -0.58
N ILE A 104 -5.64 0.80 -1.36
CA ILE A 104 -6.12 1.26 -2.67
C ILE A 104 -6.13 0.11 -3.68
N GLU A 105 -5.09 -0.74 -3.72
CA GLU A 105 -5.10 -1.93 -4.58
C GLU A 105 -6.25 -2.88 -4.22
N GLN A 106 -6.51 -3.12 -2.94
CA GLN A 106 -7.60 -3.98 -2.49
C GLN A 106 -8.97 -3.43 -2.89
N GLN A 107 -9.16 -2.11 -2.78
CA GLN A 107 -10.38 -1.44 -3.23
C GLN A 107 -10.54 -1.53 -4.75
N ALA A 108 -9.45 -1.36 -5.51
CA ALA A 108 -9.46 -1.47 -6.97
C ALA A 108 -9.70 -2.91 -7.45
N ALA A 109 -9.19 -3.91 -6.73
CA ALA A 109 -9.34 -5.32 -7.06
C ALA A 109 -10.75 -5.87 -6.71
N ASN A 110 -11.49 -5.21 -5.81
CA ASN A 110 -12.85 -5.60 -5.42
C ASN A 110 -13.86 -4.44 -5.58
N PRO A 111 -14.25 -4.10 -6.81
CA PRO A 111 -15.23 -3.03 -7.06
C PRO A 111 -16.68 -3.39 -6.62
N GLU A 112 -16.93 -4.62 -6.15
CA GLU A 112 -18.27 -5.17 -5.88
C GLU A 112 -18.65 -5.26 -4.38
N GLY A 113 -18.11 -4.37 -3.53
CA GLY A 113 -18.36 -4.38 -2.08
C GLY A 113 -19.56 -3.56 -1.57
N THR A 114 -20.39 -2.95 -2.43
CA THR A 114 -21.44 -2.00 -1.98
C THR A 114 -22.88 -2.53 -2.07
N GLN A 115 -23.12 -3.77 -2.50
CA GLN A 115 -24.51 -4.28 -2.57
C GLN A 115 -24.59 -5.76 -2.19
N GLN A 116 -24.76 -6.03 -0.89
CA GLN A 116 -25.64 -7.10 -0.38
C GLN A 116 -25.62 -7.09 1.15
N GLN A 117 -26.40 -6.17 1.72
CA GLN A 117 -27.12 -6.44 2.95
C GLN A 117 -28.60 -6.18 2.66
N ALA A 118 -29.16 -7.01 1.78
CA ALA A 118 -30.60 -7.13 1.67
C ALA A 118 -31.07 -7.91 2.89
N VAL A 119 -31.80 -7.21 3.76
CA VAL A 119 -32.57 -7.75 4.88
C VAL A 119 -33.31 -9.03 4.44
N PRO A 120 -33.29 -10.13 5.23
CA PRO A 120 -34.28 -11.18 5.03
C PRO A 120 -35.61 -10.67 5.60
N GLU A 121 -36.39 -9.98 4.78
CA GLU A 121 -37.78 -9.62 5.12
C GLU A 121 -38.71 -10.78 4.70
N GLU A 122 -39.24 -11.43 5.73
CA GLU A 122 -40.53 -12.14 5.84
C GLU A 122 -40.97 -13.21 4.81
N ILE A 123 -41.02 -14.45 5.33
CA ILE A 123 -42.18 -15.37 5.36
C ILE A 123 -43.09 -15.39 4.11
N GLU A 124 -42.94 -16.43 3.30
CA GLU A 124 -44.08 -17.02 2.57
C GLU A 124 -44.25 -18.49 2.95
N ILE A 125 -45.41 -18.75 3.55
CA ILE A 125 -46.02 -20.06 3.77
C ILE A 125 -46.70 -20.51 2.46
N PRO A 126 -46.35 -21.67 1.87
CA PRO A 126 -47.22 -22.29 0.89
C PRO A 126 -48.20 -23.23 1.58
N VAL A 127 -49.46 -22.90 1.38
CA VAL A 127 -50.66 -23.69 1.65
C VAL A 127 -50.74 -24.79 0.59
N GLU A 128 -50.85 -26.05 1.00
CA GLU A 128 -51.59 -27.11 0.29
C GLU A 128 -51.89 -28.28 1.22
#